data_AF-A0AAC9JM19-F1
#
_entry.id   AF-A0AAC9JM19-F1
#
_cell.length_a   1.000
_cell.length_b   1.000
_cell.length_c   1.000
_cell.angle_alpha   90.00
_cell.angle_beta   90.00
_cell.angle_gamma   90.00
#
_symmetry.space_group_name_H-M   'P 1'
#
loop_
_entity.id
_entity.type
_entity.pdbx_description
1 polymer ?
#
loop_
_entity_poly.entity_id
_entity_poly.type
_entity_poly.pdbx_seq_one_letter_code
_entity_poly.pdbx_strand_id
1 'polypeptide(L)'
;MKVSEGIPTATLLKRMGFNNEKALAKYVNTVLTSKENYSKYIVEETGERRGRPEKFLVTPEAKTIVQNIALLQPYSGLFGRSKDASIFAPKVKLQSKKSGEHLRKAAIRIKERLSDDILRSQQTLECLGSVTSAIINNLPIDIEKDSIEDMIQKAEPISLSNFSNSYLIGQWNDIVELRHRISGGEHSSHVYRLLGEKLFLMGDIDGAKDVLHTALEVEHDNGVANALLALIYNRELLENRREQYQLYARTELSGTIESPVTSEEHWINDNLEYASSVGEELKKEFIHYATLALEHWPEHEYRREGRKNFLLNLSHSHDCNVSLSRWELFMQLIKYIGKNEWDENREALSRIVPAFVESSDYGFHTKLGSDLSTDEKVRLLNVVYFYSPSTAKNHLAQLSKALDSGLPLAPDSDYEYFVNIFTKALFIEYFGDDAYDRLISRLLDAKHEHERLALFSSRASRKFEKLRLSLSSIEKIGYDISKPLNFDQFFLSESEDLQDEEGIRELERQLPIMLEHVRGWKEIANDELWWNFKGTSWESYETRTLILSACLIELASGENTEENSERLYQILQEPQTKSSLTSIPERFLDTISSFITNSMNENKELLAIIKTLRSITEEAYSDHDALL
;
A
#
# COMPACT_ATOMS: atom_id res chain seq x y z
N MET A 1 -43.73 10.21 -66.76
CA MET A 1 -42.50 10.22 -65.94
C MET A 1 -42.68 9.21 -64.84
N LYS A 2 -41.74 8.26 -64.68
CA LYS A 2 -41.82 7.19 -63.68
C LYS A 2 -41.82 7.81 -62.28
N VAL A 3 -42.87 7.53 -61.52
CA VAL A 3 -42.96 7.86 -60.09
C VAL A 3 -41.79 7.16 -59.40
N SER A 4 -40.88 7.92 -58.80
CA SER A 4 -39.78 7.33 -58.02
C SER A 4 -40.36 6.65 -56.78
N GLU A 5 -40.12 5.34 -56.64
CA GLU A 5 -40.52 4.49 -55.51
C GLU A 5 -39.73 4.84 -54.24
N GLY A 6 -39.96 6.02 -53.68
CA GLY A 6 -39.42 6.42 -52.39
C GLY A 6 -40.32 5.97 -51.24
N ILE A 7 -39.72 5.59 -50.10
CA ILE A 7 -40.46 5.22 -48.89
C ILE A 7 -40.41 6.42 -47.93
N PRO A 8 -41.52 6.80 -47.27
CA PRO A 8 -41.50 7.89 -46.30
C PRO A 8 -40.49 7.60 -45.17
N THR A 9 -39.64 8.57 -44.80
CA THR A 9 -38.52 8.36 -43.87
C THR A 9 -38.96 7.75 -42.54
N ALA A 10 -40.10 8.21 -42.00
CA ALA A 10 -40.64 7.67 -40.75
C ALA A 10 -41.15 6.23 -40.93
N THR A 11 -41.75 5.91 -42.08
CA THR A 11 -42.19 4.55 -42.40
C THR A 11 -40.99 3.61 -42.58
N LEU A 12 -39.91 4.09 -43.18
CA LEU A 12 -38.67 3.34 -43.33
C LEU A 12 -38.04 3.06 -41.95
N LEU A 13 -37.89 4.08 -41.10
CA LEU A 13 -37.36 3.92 -39.74
C LEU A 13 -38.22 3.00 -38.88
N LYS A 14 -39.55 3.07 -39.01
CA LYS A 14 -40.47 2.14 -38.33
C LYS A 14 -40.29 0.70 -38.80
N ARG A 15 -40.12 0.47 -40.10
CA ARG A 15 -39.84 -0.86 -40.67
C ARG A 15 -38.48 -1.41 -40.20
N MET A 16 -37.60 -0.54 -39.74
CA MET A 16 -36.27 -0.88 -39.23
C MET A 16 -36.22 -0.98 -37.71
N GLY A 17 -37.38 -0.97 -37.03
CA GLY A 17 -37.48 -1.24 -35.59
C GLY A 17 -37.25 -0.05 -34.66
N PHE A 18 -37.14 1.18 -35.18
CA PHE A 18 -36.96 2.37 -34.32
C PHE A 18 -38.29 2.82 -33.69
N ASN A 19 -38.33 2.92 -32.36
CA ASN A 19 -39.53 3.26 -31.57
C ASN A 19 -39.92 4.74 -31.58
N ASN A 20 -39.06 5.63 -32.08
CA ASN A 20 -39.27 7.10 -32.13
C ASN A 20 -39.21 7.63 -33.57
N GLU A 21 -39.84 6.89 -34.50
CA GLU A 21 -39.66 7.04 -35.94
C GLU A 21 -39.93 8.45 -36.48
N LYS A 22 -40.91 9.18 -35.92
CA LYS A 22 -41.30 10.51 -36.40
C LYS A 22 -40.30 11.60 -36.02
N ALA A 23 -39.76 11.54 -34.80
CA ALA A 23 -38.75 12.48 -34.33
C ALA A 23 -37.40 12.24 -35.04
N LEU A 24 -37.03 10.97 -35.19
CA LEU A 24 -35.85 10.54 -35.92
C LEU A 24 -35.93 10.89 -37.41
N ALA A 25 -37.08 10.71 -38.05
CA ALA A 25 -37.29 11.11 -39.44
C ALA A 25 -37.03 12.60 -39.65
N LYS A 26 -37.52 13.45 -38.75
CA LYS A 26 -37.28 14.91 -38.80
C LYS A 26 -35.79 15.23 -38.70
N TYR A 27 -35.07 14.56 -37.80
CA TYR A 27 -33.62 14.72 -37.62
C TYR A 27 -32.85 14.25 -38.87
N VAL A 28 -33.10 13.03 -39.34
CA VAL A 28 -32.47 12.45 -40.53
C VAL A 28 -32.69 13.32 -41.76
N ASN A 29 -33.92 13.80 -41.99
CA ASN A 29 -34.23 14.67 -43.12
C ASN A 29 -33.47 16.00 -43.01
N THR A 30 -33.32 16.57 -41.80
CA THR A 30 -32.54 17.80 -41.57
C THR A 30 -31.06 17.59 -41.89
N VAL A 31 -30.50 16.44 -41.50
CA VAL A 31 -29.10 16.10 -41.79
C VAL A 31 -28.87 15.92 -43.29
N LEU A 32 -29.76 15.17 -43.97
CA LEU A 32 -29.63 14.86 -45.40
C LEU A 32 -29.88 16.07 -46.31
N THR A 33 -30.85 16.94 -45.99
CA THR A 33 -31.08 18.21 -46.70
C THR A 33 -29.89 19.17 -46.63
N SER A 34 -29.03 19.05 -45.61
CA SER A 34 -27.86 19.91 -45.42
C SER A 34 -26.62 19.51 -46.25
N LYS A 35 -26.74 18.52 -47.14
CA LYS A 35 -25.68 18.03 -48.04
C LYS A 35 -25.81 18.66 -49.43
N GLU A 36 -24.68 18.93 -50.10
CA GLU A 36 -24.69 19.23 -51.53
C GLU A 36 -25.26 18.02 -52.29
N ASN A 37 -26.24 18.23 -53.17
CA ASN A 37 -27.01 17.20 -53.89
C ASN A 37 -27.94 16.32 -53.02
N TYR A 38 -28.66 16.92 -52.07
CA TYR A 38 -29.64 16.21 -51.21
C TYR A 38 -30.72 15.44 -51.99
N SER A 39 -31.05 15.85 -53.22
CA SER A 39 -32.00 15.20 -54.13
C SER A 39 -31.63 13.77 -54.51
N LYS A 40 -30.36 13.37 -54.31
CA LYS A 40 -29.88 11.99 -54.45
C LYS A 40 -30.39 11.07 -53.33
N TYR A 41 -30.66 11.63 -52.15
CA TYR A 41 -30.93 10.87 -50.93
C TYR A 41 -32.40 10.97 -50.49
N ILE A 42 -33.04 12.12 -50.74
CA ILE A 42 -34.44 12.38 -50.40
C ILE A 42 -35.14 13.12 -51.54
N VAL A 43 -36.38 12.72 -51.83
CA VAL A 43 -37.26 13.30 -52.85
C VAL A 43 -38.43 13.99 -52.16
N GLU A 44 -38.72 15.22 -52.56
CA GLU A 44 -39.88 15.96 -52.07
C GLU A 44 -41.12 15.52 -52.86
N GLU A 45 -42.15 15.00 -52.18
CA GLU A 45 -43.36 14.49 -52.83
C GLU A 45 -44.21 15.67 -53.34
N THR A 46 -44.11 16.00 -54.63
CA THR A 46 -44.96 17.03 -55.25
C THR A 46 -46.24 16.41 -55.81
N GLY A 47 -47.34 16.50 -55.06
CA GLY A 47 -48.70 16.55 -55.62
C GLY A 47 -49.65 15.35 -55.41
N GLU A 48 -50.81 15.67 -54.83
CA GLU A 48 -52.14 15.04 -54.91
C GLU A 48 -52.35 13.59 -54.44
N ARG A 49 -52.36 13.37 -53.12
CA ARG A 49 -53.18 12.29 -52.51
C ARG A 49 -53.91 12.81 -51.27
N ARG A 50 -55.21 12.51 -51.16
CA ARG A 50 -56.07 12.91 -50.03
C ARG A 50 -55.61 12.22 -48.75
N GLY A 51 -54.81 12.95 -47.98
CA GLY A 51 -54.20 12.57 -46.69
C GLY A 51 -53.03 13.50 -46.43
N ARG A 52 -52.65 13.75 -45.18
CA ARG A 52 -51.53 14.66 -44.85
C ARG A 52 -50.24 14.08 -45.49
N PRO A 53 -49.65 14.70 -46.54
CA PRO A 53 -48.50 14.10 -47.22
C PRO A 53 -47.26 14.23 -46.34
N GLU A 54 -46.46 13.16 -46.21
CA GLU A 54 -45.13 13.25 -45.60
C GLU A 54 -44.21 14.01 -46.58
N LYS A 55 -43.58 15.09 -46.11
CA LYS A 55 -42.87 16.03 -46.99
C LYS A 55 -41.64 15.45 -47.71
N PHE A 56 -41.07 14.33 -47.23
CA PHE A 56 -39.82 13.78 -47.75
C PHE A 56 -39.88 12.26 -47.86
N LEU A 57 -39.56 11.73 -49.04
CA LEU A 57 -39.41 10.30 -49.33
C LEU A 57 -37.92 9.96 -49.46
N VAL A 58 -37.49 8.84 -48.91
CA VAL A 58 -36.09 8.36 -49.00
C VAL A 58 -35.94 7.49 -50.25
N THR A 59 -34.89 7.72 -51.03
CA THR A 59 -34.54 6.85 -52.17
C THR A 59 -34.09 5.47 -51.68
N PRO A 60 -34.35 4.37 -52.41
CA PRO A 60 -33.92 3.02 -51.99
C PRO A 60 -32.41 2.93 -51.67
N GLU A 61 -31.58 3.67 -52.41
CA GLU A 61 -30.12 3.73 -52.25
C GLU A 61 -29.68 4.47 -50.97
N ALA A 62 -30.55 5.30 -50.38
CA ALA A 62 -30.27 6.05 -49.16
C ALA A 62 -30.69 5.32 -47.88
N LYS A 63 -31.14 4.06 -47.97
CA LYS A 63 -31.57 3.27 -46.81
C LYS A 63 -30.47 3.11 -45.76
N THR A 64 -29.26 2.72 -46.17
CA THR A 64 -28.12 2.48 -45.26
C THR A 64 -27.67 3.75 -44.56
N ILE A 65 -27.61 4.88 -45.28
CA ILE A 65 -27.24 6.16 -44.66
C ILE A 65 -28.31 6.65 -43.69
N VAL A 66 -29.60 6.46 -44.01
CA VAL A 66 -30.72 6.78 -43.09
C VAL A 66 -30.63 5.96 -41.81
N GLN A 67 -30.32 4.66 -41.94
CA GLN A 67 -30.10 3.77 -40.81
C GLN A 67 -28.93 4.20 -39.94
N ASN A 68 -27.78 4.44 -40.55
CA ASN A 68 -26.56 4.84 -39.85
C ASN A 68 -26.75 6.19 -39.13
N ILE A 69 -27.41 7.17 -39.76
CA ILE A 69 -27.71 8.46 -39.11
C ILE A 69 -28.68 8.28 -37.93
N ALA A 70 -29.68 7.41 -38.06
CA ALA A 70 -30.62 7.12 -36.98
C ALA A 70 -29.95 6.43 -35.80
N LEU A 71 -29.07 5.45 -36.05
CA LEU A 71 -28.27 4.78 -35.01
C LEU A 71 -27.33 5.74 -34.27
N LEU A 72 -26.79 6.75 -34.96
CA LEU A 72 -25.83 7.70 -34.39
C LEU A 72 -26.49 8.90 -33.67
N GLN A 73 -27.79 9.14 -33.84
CA GLN A 73 -28.50 10.30 -33.29
C GLN A 73 -28.38 10.46 -31.75
N PRO A 74 -28.49 9.39 -30.93
CA PRO A 74 -28.37 9.49 -29.47
C PRO A 74 -27.01 10.01 -29.00
N TYR A 75 -25.97 9.86 -29.83
CA TYR A 75 -24.58 10.20 -29.53
C TYR A 75 -24.17 11.60 -30.03
N SER A 76 -25.12 12.38 -30.56
CA SER A 76 -24.89 13.69 -31.18
C SER A 76 -24.32 14.76 -30.24
N GLY A 77 -24.54 14.64 -28.92
CA GLY A 77 -24.00 15.55 -27.90
C GLY A 77 -22.49 15.43 -27.64
N LEU A 78 -21.87 14.31 -28.05
CA LEU A 78 -20.47 13.97 -27.77
C LEU A 78 -19.44 14.79 -28.57
N PHE A 79 -19.88 15.56 -29.57
CA PHE A 79 -18.98 16.21 -30.52
C PHE A 79 -18.91 17.73 -30.42
N GLY A 80 -19.59 18.33 -29.43
CA GLY A 80 -19.66 19.77 -29.21
C GLY A 80 -20.47 20.53 -30.27
N ARG A 81 -20.72 21.82 -30.04
CA ARG A 81 -21.26 22.74 -31.06
C ARG A 81 -20.11 23.44 -31.78
N SER A 82 -20.22 23.62 -33.10
CA SER A 82 -19.26 24.43 -33.85
C SER A 82 -19.46 25.91 -33.47
N LYS A 83 -18.46 26.77 -33.75
CA LYS A 83 -18.55 28.22 -33.48
C LYS A 83 -19.71 28.90 -34.21
N ASP A 84 -20.29 28.25 -35.22
CA ASP A 84 -21.54 28.64 -35.84
C ASP A 84 -22.67 27.73 -35.32
N ALA A 85 -23.64 28.31 -34.61
CA ALA A 85 -24.76 27.59 -33.99
C ALA A 85 -25.67 26.87 -35.02
N SER A 86 -25.54 27.21 -36.30
CA SER A 86 -26.25 26.58 -37.41
C SER A 86 -25.53 25.34 -38.00
N ILE A 87 -24.29 25.05 -37.59
CA ILE A 87 -23.45 24.00 -38.18
C ILE A 87 -22.99 22.99 -37.11
N PHE A 88 -23.32 21.71 -37.36
CA PHE A 88 -23.01 20.58 -36.48
C PHE A 88 -21.51 20.26 -36.44
N ALA A 89 -20.89 20.13 -35.26
CA ALA A 89 -19.43 20.03 -35.12
C ALA A 89 -18.78 18.75 -35.71
N PRO A 90 -19.42 17.56 -35.71
CA PRO A 90 -18.94 16.40 -36.47
C PRO A 90 -18.71 16.70 -37.95
N LYS A 91 -19.60 17.53 -38.53
CA LYS A 91 -19.56 17.93 -39.93
C LYS A 91 -18.29 18.71 -40.27
N VAL A 92 -17.87 19.61 -39.38
CA VAL A 92 -16.65 20.44 -39.56
C VAL A 92 -15.38 19.63 -39.36
N LYS A 93 -15.32 18.76 -38.33
CA LYS A 93 -14.14 17.93 -38.05
C LYS A 93 -13.87 16.87 -39.13
N LEU A 94 -14.92 16.28 -39.69
CA LEU A 94 -14.83 15.33 -40.81
C LEU A 94 -14.46 15.99 -42.16
N GLN A 95 -14.72 17.30 -42.33
CA GLN A 95 -14.36 18.04 -43.54
C GLN A 95 -12.91 18.53 -43.56
N SER A 96 -12.22 18.61 -42.40
CA SER A 96 -10.83 19.05 -42.36
C SER A 96 -9.87 17.93 -42.81
N LYS A 97 -9.42 17.95 -44.07
CA LYS A 97 -8.47 16.96 -44.64
C LYS A 97 -7.05 16.99 -44.02
N LYS A 98 -6.83 17.72 -42.92
CA LYS A 98 -5.53 17.86 -42.25
C LYS A 98 -5.71 17.80 -40.73
N SER A 99 -5.78 16.61 -40.13
CA SER A 99 -5.49 16.43 -38.70
C SER A 99 -5.54 14.97 -38.21
N GLY A 100 -4.99 13.99 -38.94
CA GLY A 100 -4.97 12.59 -38.49
C GLY A 100 -4.36 12.39 -37.10
N GLU A 101 -3.35 13.20 -36.75
CA GLU A 101 -2.65 13.13 -35.46
C GLU A 101 -3.41 13.80 -34.30
N HIS A 102 -4.16 14.86 -34.62
CA HIS A 102 -5.04 15.53 -33.65
C HIS A 102 -6.31 14.73 -33.38
N LEU A 103 -6.84 14.05 -34.40
CA LEU A 103 -7.91 13.06 -34.27
C LEU A 103 -7.46 11.83 -33.47
N ARG A 104 -6.22 11.37 -33.64
CA ARG A 104 -5.64 10.27 -32.83
C ARG A 104 -5.48 10.65 -31.36
N LYS A 105 -4.98 11.85 -31.06
CA LYS A 105 -4.89 12.37 -29.67
C LYS A 105 -6.27 12.64 -29.05
N ALA A 106 -7.22 13.16 -29.84
CA ALA A 106 -8.59 13.32 -29.38
C ALA A 106 -9.29 11.97 -29.17
N ALA A 107 -9.05 10.97 -30.03
CA ALA A 107 -9.59 9.62 -29.89
C ALA A 107 -9.02 8.87 -28.67
N ILE A 108 -7.76 9.11 -28.30
CA ILE A 108 -7.16 8.57 -27.06
C ILE A 108 -7.81 9.22 -25.82
N ARG A 109 -7.94 10.56 -25.80
CA ARG A 109 -8.66 11.26 -24.71
C ARG A 109 -10.15 10.94 -24.65
N ILE A 110 -10.75 10.63 -25.79
CA ILE A 110 -12.15 10.20 -25.89
C ILE A 110 -12.28 8.74 -25.50
N LYS A 111 -11.30 7.86 -25.75
CA LYS A 111 -11.25 6.48 -25.23
C LYS A 111 -11.19 6.49 -23.70
N GLU A 112 -10.39 7.37 -23.13
CA GLU A 112 -10.29 7.58 -21.68
C GLU A 112 -11.62 8.11 -21.11
N ARG A 113 -12.23 9.15 -21.72
CA ARG A 113 -13.55 9.65 -21.31
C ARG A 113 -14.72 8.71 -21.60
N LEU A 114 -14.64 7.88 -22.64
CA LEU A 114 -15.66 6.86 -22.91
C LEU A 114 -15.55 5.71 -21.92
N SER A 115 -14.35 5.35 -21.44
CA SER A 115 -14.23 4.41 -20.31
C SER A 115 -14.98 4.93 -19.07
N ASP A 116 -14.97 6.25 -18.86
CA ASP A 116 -15.69 6.91 -17.76
C ASP A 116 -17.22 6.97 -18.00
N ASP A 117 -17.68 7.14 -19.24
CA ASP A 117 -19.11 7.15 -19.60
C ASP A 117 -19.70 5.74 -19.81
N ILE A 118 -18.88 4.73 -20.14
CA ILE A 118 -19.25 3.30 -20.23
C ILE A 118 -19.63 2.74 -18.86
N LEU A 119 -19.03 3.26 -17.79
CA LEU A 119 -19.42 2.95 -16.41
C LEU A 119 -20.87 3.39 -16.10
N ARG A 120 -21.40 4.41 -16.80
CA ARG A 120 -22.74 4.98 -16.55
C ARG A 120 -23.91 4.29 -17.26
N SER A 121 -23.69 3.41 -18.23
CA SER A 121 -24.80 2.87 -19.06
C SER A 121 -24.79 1.35 -19.15
N GLN A 122 -24.65 0.67 -18.01
CA GLN A 122 -24.85 -0.78 -17.86
C GLN A 122 -26.27 -1.29 -18.24
N GLN A 123 -27.20 -0.41 -18.66
CA GLN A 123 -28.51 -0.81 -19.21
C GLN A 123 -28.56 -0.88 -20.75
N THR A 124 -27.50 -0.47 -21.46
CA THR A 124 -27.40 -0.57 -22.93
C THR A 124 -26.53 -1.76 -23.38
N LEU A 125 -26.26 -2.68 -22.45
CA LEU A 125 -25.26 -3.76 -22.54
C LEU A 125 -25.66 -4.99 -23.38
N GLU A 126 -26.72 -4.95 -24.18
CA GLU A 126 -27.08 -6.08 -25.05
C GLU A 126 -26.44 -6.02 -26.45
N CYS A 127 -25.88 -4.89 -26.89
CA CYS A 127 -25.37 -4.77 -28.28
C CYS A 127 -23.93 -4.24 -28.46
N LEU A 128 -23.22 -3.85 -27.40
CA LEU A 128 -21.96 -3.09 -27.55
C LEU A 128 -20.71 -3.96 -27.81
N GLY A 129 -20.67 -5.20 -27.34
CA GLY A 129 -19.54 -6.11 -27.59
C GLY A 129 -19.34 -6.36 -29.09
N SER A 130 -20.45 -6.47 -29.81
CA SER A 130 -20.45 -6.83 -31.22
C SER A 130 -20.14 -5.65 -32.16
N VAL A 131 -20.51 -4.42 -31.78
CA VAL A 131 -20.11 -3.17 -32.46
C VAL A 131 -18.58 -2.98 -32.40
N THR A 132 -17.99 -3.24 -31.23
CA THR A 132 -16.60 -2.91 -30.93
C THR A 132 -15.63 -3.83 -31.67
N SER A 133 -15.93 -5.12 -31.74
CA SER A 133 -15.15 -6.10 -32.54
C SER A 133 -15.17 -5.81 -34.04
N ALA A 134 -16.29 -5.31 -34.57
CA ALA A 134 -16.40 -5.00 -35.99
C ALA A 134 -15.61 -3.73 -36.40
N ILE A 135 -15.41 -2.80 -35.46
CA ILE A 135 -14.65 -1.56 -35.67
C ILE A 135 -13.13 -1.78 -35.47
N ILE A 136 -12.73 -2.61 -34.50
CA ILE A 136 -11.32 -2.85 -34.16
C ILE A 136 -10.59 -3.71 -35.20
N ASN A 137 -11.30 -4.61 -35.90
CA ASN A 137 -10.70 -5.53 -36.90
C ASN A 137 -10.41 -4.89 -38.28
N ASN A 138 -10.10 -3.58 -38.33
CA ASN A 138 -9.46 -2.87 -39.44
C ASN A 138 -10.17 -2.91 -40.81
N LEU A 139 -11.34 -2.27 -40.93
CA LEU A 139 -11.83 -1.80 -42.24
C LEU A 139 -12.31 -0.33 -42.14
N PRO A 140 -11.88 0.58 -43.04
CA PRO A 140 -12.46 1.90 -43.14
C PRO A 140 -13.94 1.77 -43.53
N ILE A 141 -14.85 2.26 -42.68
CA ILE A 141 -16.31 2.15 -42.87
C ILE A 141 -16.81 3.32 -43.74
N ASP A 142 -17.30 3.00 -44.94
CA ASP A 142 -18.02 3.92 -45.82
C ASP A 142 -19.50 3.95 -45.42
N ILE A 143 -19.90 4.96 -44.64
CA ILE A 143 -21.27 5.08 -44.11
C ILE A 143 -22.38 5.18 -45.18
N GLU A 144 -22.04 5.40 -46.46
CA GLU A 144 -22.99 5.36 -47.57
C GLU A 144 -23.25 3.93 -48.07
N LYS A 145 -22.36 2.97 -47.80
CA LYS A 145 -22.38 1.61 -48.35
C LYS A 145 -22.37 0.50 -47.29
N ASP A 146 -21.68 0.73 -46.18
CA ASP A 146 -21.47 -0.26 -45.12
C ASP A 146 -22.56 -0.16 -44.05
N SER A 147 -23.24 -1.29 -43.83
CA SER A 147 -24.32 -1.45 -42.84
C SER A 147 -23.72 -1.70 -41.46
N ILE A 148 -23.87 -0.73 -40.55
CA ILE A 148 -23.38 -0.85 -39.17
C ILE A 148 -24.13 -1.98 -38.44
N GLU A 149 -25.41 -2.22 -38.75
CA GLU A 149 -26.20 -3.30 -38.13
C GLU A 149 -25.68 -4.70 -38.49
N ASP A 150 -25.32 -4.95 -39.75
CA ASP A 150 -24.80 -6.26 -40.19
C ASP A 150 -23.40 -6.54 -39.61
N MET A 151 -22.63 -5.48 -39.36
CA MET A 151 -21.34 -5.56 -38.68
C MET A 151 -21.49 -5.96 -37.21
N ILE A 152 -22.53 -5.46 -36.55
CA ILE A 152 -22.87 -5.79 -35.16
C ILE A 152 -23.33 -7.25 -35.05
N GLN A 153 -24.18 -7.73 -35.96
CA GLN A 153 -24.72 -9.10 -35.86
C GLN A 153 -23.67 -10.22 -36.07
N LYS A 154 -22.52 -9.91 -36.67
CA LYS A 154 -21.47 -10.90 -37.03
C LYS A 154 -20.35 -11.07 -36.00
N ALA A 155 -20.37 -10.34 -34.89
CA ALA A 155 -19.30 -10.39 -33.88
C ALA A 155 -19.68 -11.27 -32.67
N GLU A 156 -18.75 -12.15 -32.25
CA GLU A 156 -18.96 -13.14 -31.17
C GLU A 156 -19.14 -12.49 -29.78
N PRO A 157 -20.07 -12.99 -28.95
CA PRO A 157 -20.28 -12.48 -27.59
C PRO A 157 -19.25 -13.03 -26.60
N ILE A 158 -18.64 -12.15 -25.77
CA ILE A 158 -17.76 -12.54 -24.66
C ILE A 158 -18.55 -12.48 -23.34
N SER A 159 -18.43 -13.55 -22.53
CA SER A 159 -19.17 -13.78 -21.26
C SER A 159 -18.84 -12.75 -20.16
N LEU A 160 -19.89 -12.21 -19.50
CA LEU A 160 -19.89 -11.18 -18.45
C LEU A 160 -19.93 -11.75 -17.02
N SER A 161 -19.17 -12.80 -16.70
CA SER A 161 -19.15 -13.39 -15.34
C SER A 161 -18.14 -12.76 -14.38
N ASN A 162 -17.84 -11.45 -14.48
CA ASN A 162 -16.87 -10.78 -13.60
C ASN A 162 -17.57 -9.76 -12.67
N PHE A 163 -17.79 -10.15 -11.41
CA PHE A 163 -18.50 -9.41 -10.35
C PHE A 163 -17.66 -8.35 -9.62
N SER A 164 -16.56 -7.89 -10.21
CA SER A 164 -15.58 -6.99 -9.55
C SER A 164 -16.04 -5.53 -9.38
N ASN A 165 -17.19 -5.11 -9.92
CA ASN A 165 -17.61 -3.69 -10.00
C ASN A 165 -18.84 -3.30 -9.15
N SER A 166 -19.38 -4.17 -8.30
CA SER A 166 -20.55 -3.86 -7.46
C SER A 166 -20.35 -2.66 -6.53
N TYR A 167 -19.13 -2.46 -6.01
CA TYR A 167 -18.76 -1.34 -5.16
C TYR A 167 -18.87 0.02 -5.88
N LEU A 168 -18.32 0.13 -7.09
CA LEU A 168 -18.34 1.37 -7.87
C LEU A 168 -19.76 1.78 -8.29
N ILE A 169 -20.61 0.80 -8.60
CA ILE A 169 -22.03 1.02 -8.92
C ILE A 169 -22.77 1.58 -7.69
N GLY A 170 -22.48 1.08 -6.50
CA GLY A 170 -23.04 1.59 -5.24
C GLY A 170 -22.69 3.05 -5.00
N GLN A 171 -21.40 3.41 -5.09
CA GLN A 171 -20.95 4.80 -4.89
C GLN A 171 -21.57 5.77 -5.91
N TRP A 172 -21.79 5.32 -7.15
CA TRP A 172 -22.42 6.13 -8.20
C TRP A 172 -23.89 6.44 -7.91
N ASN A 173 -24.64 5.46 -7.40
CA ASN A 173 -26.03 5.67 -7.01
C ASN A 173 -26.14 6.71 -5.88
N ASP A 174 -25.25 6.61 -4.88
CA ASP A 174 -25.18 7.58 -3.77
C ASP A 174 -24.91 9.01 -4.28
N ILE A 175 -24.00 9.17 -5.26
CA ILE A 175 -23.68 10.48 -5.87
C ILE A 175 -24.92 11.08 -6.56
N VAL A 176 -25.68 10.27 -7.31
CA VAL A 176 -26.90 10.73 -8.01
C VAL A 176 -27.95 11.16 -7.00
N GLU A 177 -28.15 10.39 -5.94
CA GLU A 177 -29.10 10.71 -4.88
C GLU A 177 -28.72 12.02 -4.17
N LEU A 178 -27.44 12.18 -3.79
CA LEU A 178 -26.94 13.40 -3.14
C LEU A 178 -27.07 14.63 -4.03
N ARG A 179 -26.75 14.51 -5.34
CA ARG A 179 -26.97 15.60 -6.30
C ARG A 179 -28.45 15.94 -6.47
N HIS A 180 -29.34 14.94 -6.43
CA HIS A 180 -30.77 15.18 -6.48
C HIS A 180 -31.26 15.92 -5.23
N ARG A 181 -30.79 15.54 -4.03
CA ARG A 181 -31.08 16.24 -2.77
C ARG A 181 -30.62 17.71 -2.79
N ILE A 182 -29.40 17.97 -3.25
CA ILE A 182 -28.87 19.34 -3.42
C ILE A 182 -29.72 20.12 -4.43
N SER A 183 -30.08 19.50 -5.56
CA SER A 183 -30.95 20.15 -6.57
C SER A 183 -32.38 20.37 -6.07
N GLY A 184 -32.83 19.55 -5.12
CA GLY A 184 -34.09 19.69 -4.39
C GLY A 184 -34.07 20.74 -3.28
N GLY A 185 -32.92 21.40 -3.05
CA GLY A 185 -32.77 22.53 -2.12
C GLY A 185 -32.09 22.19 -0.79
N GLU A 186 -31.55 20.99 -0.61
CA GLU A 186 -30.83 20.62 0.62
C GLU A 186 -29.36 21.07 0.56
N HIS A 187 -29.06 22.23 1.16
CA HIS A 187 -27.74 22.85 1.15
C HIS A 187 -27.10 22.85 2.55
N SER A 188 -26.70 21.68 3.05
CA SER A 188 -25.97 21.54 4.31
C SER A 188 -24.52 21.11 4.09
N SER A 189 -23.61 21.53 4.97
CA SER A 189 -22.19 21.12 4.91
C SER A 189 -22.05 19.60 4.90
N HIS A 190 -22.85 18.90 5.69
CA HIS A 190 -22.87 17.43 5.74
C HIS A 190 -23.21 16.78 4.38
N VAL A 191 -24.21 17.30 3.64
CA VAL A 191 -24.59 16.73 2.33
C VAL A 191 -23.50 16.98 1.28
N TYR A 192 -22.91 18.18 1.26
CA TYR A 192 -21.76 18.47 0.39
C TYR A 192 -20.55 17.60 0.76
N ARG A 193 -20.23 17.48 2.05
CA ARG A 193 -19.16 16.60 2.54
C ARG A 193 -19.35 15.16 2.05
N LEU A 194 -20.55 14.59 2.20
CA LEU A 194 -20.86 13.24 1.72
C LEU A 194 -20.64 13.13 0.21
N LEU A 195 -21.10 14.09 -0.58
CA LEU A 195 -20.89 14.08 -2.03
C LEU A 195 -19.39 14.16 -2.37
N GLY A 196 -18.64 15.02 -1.70
CA GLY A 196 -17.20 15.17 -1.86
C GLY A 196 -16.43 13.89 -1.52
N GLU A 197 -16.79 13.22 -0.43
CA GLU A 197 -16.23 11.92 -0.03
C GLU A 197 -16.46 10.86 -1.12
N LYS A 198 -17.69 10.78 -1.66
CA LYS A 198 -18.03 9.81 -2.71
C LYS A 198 -17.27 10.07 -4.00
N LEU A 199 -17.14 11.34 -4.40
CA LEU A 199 -16.34 11.74 -5.56
C LEU A 199 -14.86 11.40 -5.36
N PHE A 200 -14.32 11.64 -4.16
CA PHE A 200 -12.95 11.29 -3.80
C PHE A 200 -12.71 9.77 -3.91
N LEU A 201 -13.61 8.94 -3.35
CA LEU A 201 -13.53 7.47 -3.44
C LEU A 201 -13.65 6.94 -4.87
N MET A 202 -14.37 7.65 -5.74
CA MET A 202 -14.49 7.34 -7.16
C MET A 202 -13.28 7.82 -8.00
N GLY A 203 -12.36 8.58 -7.41
CA GLY A 203 -11.19 9.13 -8.08
C GLY A 203 -11.41 10.45 -8.81
N ASP A 204 -12.59 11.08 -8.68
CA ASP A 204 -12.87 12.42 -9.20
C ASP A 204 -12.36 13.48 -8.21
N ILE A 205 -11.04 13.69 -8.20
CA ILE A 205 -10.36 14.56 -7.23
C ILE A 205 -10.76 16.03 -7.38
N ASP A 206 -10.85 16.54 -8.61
CA ASP A 206 -11.25 17.92 -8.88
C ASP A 206 -12.69 18.18 -8.42
N GLY A 207 -13.62 17.28 -8.80
CA GLY A 207 -15.01 17.38 -8.37
C GLY A 207 -15.19 17.23 -6.85
N ALA A 208 -14.39 16.36 -6.22
CA ALA A 208 -14.36 16.24 -4.77
C ALA A 208 -13.90 17.54 -4.11
N LYS A 209 -12.80 18.13 -4.60
CA LYS A 209 -12.24 19.37 -4.07
C LYS A 209 -13.24 20.53 -4.11
N ASP A 210 -13.88 20.76 -5.26
CA ASP A 210 -14.87 21.84 -5.42
C ASP A 210 -16.05 21.69 -4.45
N VAL A 211 -16.56 20.46 -4.30
CA VAL A 211 -17.69 20.16 -3.43
C VAL A 211 -17.30 20.25 -1.95
N LEU A 212 -16.09 19.82 -1.58
CA LEU A 212 -15.59 19.91 -0.21
C LEU A 212 -15.35 21.37 0.20
N HIS A 213 -14.83 22.22 -0.70
CA HIS A 213 -14.76 23.66 -0.45
C HIS A 213 -16.14 24.26 -0.22
N THR A 214 -17.13 23.87 -1.02
CA THR A 214 -18.54 24.29 -0.80
C THR A 214 -19.05 23.83 0.57
N ALA A 215 -18.66 22.65 1.04
CA ALA A 215 -19.01 22.18 2.39
C ALA A 215 -18.42 23.08 3.48
N LEU A 216 -17.18 23.54 3.31
CA LEU A 216 -16.49 24.43 4.25
C LEU A 216 -16.96 25.88 4.18
N GLU A 217 -17.46 26.34 3.03
CA GLU A 217 -18.15 27.63 2.91
C GLU A 217 -19.43 27.66 3.76
N VAL A 218 -20.11 26.52 3.89
CA VAL A 218 -21.32 26.39 4.73
C VAL A 218 -20.96 26.21 6.20
N GLU A 219 -19.96 25.38 6.52
CA GLU A 219 -19.49 25.12 7.88
C GLU A 219 -17.96 24.91 7.89
N HIS A 220 -17.24 25.96 8.27
CA HIS A 220 -15.78 25.99 8.25
C HIS A 220 -15.14 24.92 9.17
N ASP A 221 -15.81 24.64 10.29
CA ASP A 221 -15.33 23.73 11.34
C ASP A 221 -15.62 22.25 11.05
N ASN A 222 -16.05 21.89 9.83
CA ASN A 222 -16.31 20.51 9.46
C ASN A 222 -14.99 19.73 9.34
N GLY A 223 -14.56 19.08 10.43
CA GLY A 223 -13.26 18.41 10.50
C GLY A 223 -13.06 17.28 9.49
N VAL A 224 -14.12 16.58 9.09
CA VAL A 224 -14.04 15.53 8.07
C VAL A 224 -13.80 16.14 6.68
N ALA A 225 -14.50 17.22 6.32
CA ALA A 225 -14.27 17.91 5.05
C ALA A 225 -12.85 18.49 4.96
N ASN A 226 -12.39 19.13 6.03
CA ASN A 226 -11.00 19.60 6.15
C ASN A 226 -10.00 18.43 6.00
N ALA A 227 -10.24 17.28 6.63
CA ALA A 227 -9.35 16.13 6.53
C ALA A 227 -9.29 15.56 5.11
N LEU A 228 -10.42 15.50 4.40
CA LEU A 228 -10.46 15.05 3.00
C LEU A 228 -9.72 16.01 2.06
N LEU A 229 -9.88 17.33 2.25
CA LEU A 229 -9.09 18.32 1.51
C LEU A 229 -7.60 18.19 1.81
N ALA A 230 -7.21 18.02 3.08
CA ALA A 230 -5.82 17.78 3.45
C ALA A 230 -5.25 16.54 2.74
N LEU A 231 -6.01 15.45 2.63
CA LEU A 231 -5.59 14.27 1.86
C LEU A 231 -5.40 14.58 0.37
N ILE A 232 -6.34 15.32 -0.23
CA ILE A 232 -6.27 15.72 -1.65
C ILE A 232 -5.03 16.57 -1.90
N TYR A 233 -4.83 17.64 -1.12
CA TYR A 233 -3.68 18.53 -1.28
C TYR A 233 -2.35 17.84 -0.98
N ASN A 234 -2.28 16.94 0.00
CA ASN A 234 -1.05 16.16 0.24
C ASN A 234 -0.74 15.24 -0.94
N ARG A 235 -1.77 14.61 -1.53
CA ARG A 235 -1.60 13.78 -2.73
C ARG A 235 -1.09 14.61 -3.92
N GLU A 236 -1.74 15.72 -4.23
CA GLU A 236 -1.32 16.63 -5.29
C GLU A 236 0.13 17.14 -5.07
N LEU A 237 0.49 17.44 -3.81
CA LEU A 237 1.84 17.86 -3.43
C LEU A 237 2.90 16.76 -3.65
N LEU A 238 2.57 15.50 -3.34
CA LEU A 238 3.46 14.37 -3.60
C LEU A 238 3.64 14.12 -5.10
N GLU A 239 2.56 14.25 -5.88
CA GLU A 239 2.60 14.16 -7.34
C GLU A 239 3.47 15.28 -7.93
N ASN A 240 3.27 16.53 -7.51
CA ASN A 240 4.08 17.68 -7.91
C ASN A 240 5.57 17.51 -7.57
N ARG A 241 5.90 17.03 -6.35
CA ARG A 241 7.30 16.74 -5.97
C ARG A 241 7.94 15.66 -6.83
N ARG A 242 7.16 14.66 -7.25
CA ARG A 242 7.64 13.61 -8.15
C ARG A 242 7.95 14.17 -9.53
N GLU A 243 7.10 15.04 -10.06
CA GLU A 243 7.34 15.75 -11.32
C GLU A 243 8.58 16.65 -11.22
N GLN A 244 8.72 17.40 -10.13
CA GLN A 244 9.89 18.24 -9.87
C GLN A 244 11.18 17.41 -9.82
N TYR A 245 11.17 16.25 -9.15
CA TYR A 245 12.31 15.34 -9.12
C TYR A 245 12.66 14.80 -10.51
N GLN A 246 11.66 14.47 -11.35
CA GLN A 246 11.89 14.05 -12.73
C GLN A 246 12.52 15.16 -13.58
N LEU A 247 12.16 16.42 -13.33
CA LEU A 247 12.79 17.58 -13.97
C LEU A 247 14.23 17.76 -13.49
N TYR A 248 14.50 17.67 -12.18
CA TYR A 248 15.87 17.72 -11.65
C TYR A 248 16.75 16.59 -12.17
N ALA A 249 16.20 15.38 -12.35
CA ALA A 249 16.96 14.27 -12.92
C ALA A 249 17.47 14.57 -14.35
N ARG A 250 16.75 15.42 -15.11
CA ARG A 250 17.19 15.88 -16.45
C ARG A 250 18.31 16.92 -16.38
N THR A 251 18.53 17.54 -15.23
CA THR A 251 19.63 18.47 -14.97
C THR A 251 20.74 17.83 -14.14
N GLU A 252 20.82 16.50 -14.08
CA GLU A 252 21.78 15.77 -13.23
C GLU A 252 21.70 16.19 -11.75
N LEU A 253 20.51 16.59 -11.31
CA LEU A 253 20.23 17.12 -9.97
C LEU A 253 20.96 18.43 -9.61
N SER A 254 21.50 19.13 -10.61
CA SER A 254 22.19 20.42 -10.42
C SER A 254 21.24 21.61 -10.21
N GLY A 255 19.93 21.40 -10.34
CA GLY A 255 18.93 22.45 -10.20
C GLY A 255 18.57 23.09 -11.53
N THR A 256 18.41 24.42 -11.54
CA THR A 256 18.21 25.20 -12.78
C THR A 256 19.51 25.30 -13.56
N ILE A 257 19.42 25.20 -14.89
CA ILE A 257 20.58 25.36 -15.79
C ILE A 257 20.95 26.85 -15.85
N GLU A 258 22.16 27.21 -15.40
CA GLU A 258 22.59 28.62 -15.26
C GLU A 258 22.74 29.37 -16.60
N SER A 259 22.86 28.65 -17.72
CA SER A 259 22.97 29.23 -19.07
C SER A 259 22.28 28.33 -20.10
N PRO A 260 20.94 28.32 -20.13
CA PRO A 260 20.20 27.52 -21.10
C PRO A 260 20.46 28.08 -22.51
N VAL A 261 20.91 27.21 -23.42
CA VAL A 261 21.22 27.55 -24.82
C VAL A 261 20.18 26.96 -25.76
N THR A 262 19.56 25.84 -25.38
CA THR A 262 18.55 25.14 -26.17
C THR A 262 17.14 25.40 -25.66
N SER A 263 16.15 25.25 -26.54
CA SER A 263 14.74 25.34 -26.18
C SER A 263 14.31 24.32 -25.13
N GLU A 264 14.99 23.17 -25.08
CA GLU A 264 14.75 22.13 -24.07
C GLU A 264 15.26 22.57 -22.69
N GLU A 265 16.44 23.17 -22.61
CA GLU A 265 16.99 23.70 -21.35
C GLU A 265 16.16 24.86 -20.79
N HIS A 266 15.69 25.76 -21.66
CA HIS A 266 14.73 26.80 -21.27
C HIS A 266 13.41 26.19 -20.77
N TRP A 267 12.87 25.21 -21.50
CA TRP A 267 11.65 24.51 -21.09
C TRP A 267 11.83 23.81 -19.73
N ILE A 268 12.98 23.19 -19.45
CA ILE A 268 13.26 22.55 -18.16
C ILE A 268 13.26 23.61 -17.04
N ASN A 269 13.95 24.73 -17.22
CA ASN A 269 13.99 25.81 -16.22
C ASN A 269 12.60 26.39 -15.93
N ASP A 270 11.82 26.70 -16.98
CA ASP A 270 10.46 27.25 -16.83
C ASP A 270 9.55 26.28 -16.06
N ASN A 271 9.64 24.97 -16.35
CA ASN A 271 8.84 23.97 -15.64
C ASN A 271 9.33 23.71 -14.22
N LEU A 272 10.62 23.84 -13.93
CA LEU A 272 11.14 23.77 -12.56
C LEU A 272 10.64 24.94 -11.71
N GLU A 273 10.64 26.16 -12.25
CA GLU A 273 10.10 27.34 -11.57
C GLU A 273 8.59 27.19 -11.32
N TYR A 274 7.84 26.80 -12.36
CA TYR A 274 6.40 26.53 -12.24
C TYR A 274 6.10 25.44 -11.21
N ALA A 275 6.77 24.28 -11.29
CA ALA A 275 6.56 23.18 -10.35
C ALA A 275 6.87 23.59 -8.91
N SER A 276 7.92 24.40 -8.70
CA SER A 276 8.29 24.92 -7.38
C SER A 276 7.23 25.88 -6.83
N SER A 277 6.70 26.78 -7.64
CA SER A 277 5.64 27.71 -7.23
C SER A 277 4.35 26.96 -6.84
N VAL A 278 3.92 26.01 -7.69
CA VAL A 278 2.74 25.18 -7.42
C VAL A 278 2.94 24.33 -6.17
N GLY A 279 4.14 23.76 -5.98
CA GLY A 279 4.46 22.97 -4.80
C GLY A 279 4.36 23.76 -3.49
N GLU A 280 4.80 25.02 -3.46
CA GLU A 280 4.65 25.87 -2.28
C GLU A 280 3.19 26.25 -1.99
N GLU A 281 2.37 26.48 -3.02
CA GLU A 281 0.93 26.72 -2.86
C GLU A 281 0.22 25.47 -2.30
N LEU A 282 0.45 24.31 -2.91
CA LEU A 282 -0.11 23.03 -2.43
C LEU A 282 0.32 22.70 -1.00
N LYS A 283 1.57 23.00 -0.62
CA LYS A 283 2.06 22.86 0.74
C LYS A 283 1.30 23.74 1.72
N LYS A 284 1.05 25.01 1.37
CA LYS A 284 0.28 25.92 2.22
C LYS A 284 -1.16 25.46 2.41
N GLU A 285 -1.83 25.07 1.33
CA GLU A 285 -3.19 24.52 1.39
C GLU A 285 -3.25 23.25 2.23
N PHE A 286 -2.30 22.32 2.04
CA PHE A 286 -2.20 21.12 2.86
C PHE A 286 -2.06 21.45 4.36
N ILE A 287 -1.12 22.33 4.73
CA ILE A 287 -0.89 22.72 6.12
C ILE A 287 -2.15 23.34 6.71
N HIS A 288 -2.82 24.22 5.97
CA HIS A 288 -4.04 24.89 6.39
C HIS A 288 -5.14 23.89 6.73
N TYR A 289 -5.53 23.03 5.76
CA TYR A 289 -6.60 22.06 5.97
C TYR A 289 -6.25 20.96 6.97
N ALA A 290 -4.99 20.51 7.01
CA ALA A 290 -4.56 19.53 8.00
C ALA A 290 -4.62 20.09 9.42
N THR A 291 -4.25 21.36 9.61
CA THR A 291 -4.34 22.04 10.91
C THR A 291 -5.80 22.13 11.36
N LEU A 292 -6.70 22.65 10.51
CA LEU A 292 -8.13 22.74 10.80
C LEU A 292 -8.76 21.37 11.07
N ALA A 293 -8.42 20.36 10.26
CA ALA A 293 -8.89 18.99 10.46
C ALA A 293 -8.52 18.45 11.83
N LEU A 294 -7.29 18.68 12.31
CA LEU A 294 -6.82 18.19 13.60
C LEU A 294 -7.44 18.94 14.79
N GLU A 295 -7.76 20.23 14.65
CA GLU A 295 -8.48 21.02 15.67
C GLU A 295 -9.95 20.63 15.81
N HIS A 296 -10.60 20.37 14.67
CA HIS A 296 -12.03 20.07 14.57
C HIS A 296 -12.31 18.59 14.31
N TRP A 297 -11.36 17.72 14.63
CA TRP A 297 -11.46 16.30 14.39
C TRP A 297 -12.73 15.70 15.05
N PRO A 298 -13.42 14.73 14.41
CA PRO A 298 -14.62 14.14 14.98
C PRO A 298 -14.42 13.57 16.40
N GLU A 299 -15.43 13.72 17.25
CA GLU A 299 -15.43 13.25 18.64
C GLU A 299 -16.28 11.97 18.82
N HIS A 300 -15.92 11.14 19.80
CA HIS A 300 -16.77 10.07 20.31
C HIS A 300 -18.00 10.67 21.03
N GLU A 301 -19.17 10.04 20.86
CA GLU A 301 -20.39 10.40 21.60
C GLU A 301 -20.21 10.28 23.13
N TYR A 302 -19.35 9.36 23.58
CA TYR A 302 -19.02 9.19 24.99
C TYR A 302 -17.93 10.19 25.43
N ARG A 303 -18.35 11.23 26.16
CA ARG A 303 -17.47 12.17 26.85
C ARG A 303 -17.26 11.74 28.30
N ARG A 304 -16.05 11.30 28.65
CA ARG A 304 -15.62 11.23 30.05
C ARG A 304 -15.14 12.62 30.48
N GLU A 305 -15.79 13.21 31.48
CA GLU A 305 -15.28 14.37 32.23
C GLU A 305 -15.15 15.71 31.46
N GLY A 306 -15.93 15.91 30.40
CA GLY A 306 -15.98 17.20 29.70
C GLY A 306 -14.74 17.56 28.86
N ARG A 307 -13.80 16.62 28.68
CA ARG A 307 -12.69 16.74 27.72
C ARG A 307 -13.12 16.20 26.35
N LYS A 308 -12.63 16.83 25.28
CA LYS A 308 -12.82 16.34 23.90
C LYS A 308 -12.18 14.96 23.77
N ASN A 309 -12.96 13.96 23.36
CA ASN A 309 -12.48 12.60 23.12
C ASN A 309 -12.58 12.31 21.62
N PHE A 310 -11.46 12.37 20.92
CA PHE A 310 -11.43 12.29 19.46
C PHE A 310 -11.50 10.85 18.96
N LEU A 311 -12.16 10.64 17.81
CA LEU A 311 -12.11 9.36 17.10
C LEU A 311 -10.67 9.06 16.67
N LEU A 312 -10.25 7.80 16.78
CA LEU A 312 -8.92 7.37 16.32
C LEU A 312 -8.79 7.45 14.79
N ASN A 313 -9.83 7.04 14.07
CA ASN A 313 -9.90 7.00 12.60
C ASN A 313 -11.19 7.66 12.12
N LEU A 314 -11.15 8.36 10.99
CA LEU A 314 -12.33 8.95 10.36
C LEU A 314 -13.41 7.91 10.04
N SER A 315 -13.02 6.69 9.65
CA SER A 315 -13.97 5.61 9.34
C SER A 315 -14.78 5.12 10.54
N HIS A 316 -14.43 5.54 11.76
CA HIS A 316 -15.24 5.30 12.94
C HIS A 316 -16.42 6.27 13.07
N SER A 317 -16.45 7.34 12.27
CA SER A 317 -17.64 8.17 12.12
C SER A 317 -18.70 7.37 11.39
N HIS A 318 -19.95 7.42 11.86
CA HIS A 318 -21.06 6.63 11.30
C HIS A 318 -21.34 6.90 9.81
N ASP A 319 -20.82 7.99 9.28
CA ASP A 319 -21.12 8.56 7.97
C ASP A 319 -19.86 8.84 7.12
N CYS A 320 -18.72 8.21 7.44
CA CYS A 320 -17.48 8.34 6.67
C CYS A 320 -16.86 6.97 6.35
N ASN A 321 -16.55 6.74 5.07
CA ASN A 321 -15.95 5.50 4.57
C ASN A 321 -14.44 5.64 4.31
N VAL A 322 -13.89 6.86 4.43
CA VAL A 322 -12.46 7.10 4.23
C VAL A 322 -11.71 6.74 5.51
N SER A 323 -10.74 5.83 5.37
CA SER A 323 -9.86 5.45 6.47
C SER A 323 -8.66 6.39 6.52
N LEU A 324 -8.64 7.26 7.53
CA LEU A 324 -7.50 8.11 7.87
C LEU A 324 -7.40 8.18 9.39
N SER A 325 -6.27 7.75 9.94
CA SER A 325 -6.03 7.90 11.37
C SER A 325 -5.61 9.33 11.72
N ARG A 326 -6.05 9.80 12.89
CA ARG A 326 -5.70 11.15 13.37
C ARG A 326 -4.19 11.31 13.57
N TRP A 327 -3.52 10.24 14.01
CA TRP A 327 -2.06 10.18 14.17
C TRP A 327 -1.34 10.28 12.83
N GLU A 328 -1.82 9.59 11.81
CA GLU A 328 -1.21 9.62 10.47
C GLU A 328 -1.29 11.02 9.84
N LEU A 329 -2.43 11.71 9.94
CA LEU A 329 -2.54 13.09 9.47
C LEU A 329 -1.58 14.02 10.22
N PHE A 330 -1.46 13.86 11.55
CA PHE A 330 -0.50 14.61 12.34
C PHE A 330 0.95 14.36 11.90
N MET A 331 1.33 13.08 11.70
CA MET A 331 2.66 12.72 11.21
C MET A 331 2.93 13.24 9.79
N GLN A 332 1.91 13.30 8.93
CA GLN A 332 2.01 13.94 7.63
C GLN A 332 2.19 15.46 7.75
N LEU A 333 1.43 16.13 8.62
CA LEU A 333 1.53 17.56 8.85
C LEU A 333 2.94 17.98 9.30
N ILE A 334 3.49 17.33 10.33
CA ILE A 334 4.80 17.69 10.87
C ILE A 334 5.96 17.49 9.87
N LYS A 335 5.73 16.78 8.75
CA LYS A 335 6.72 16.69 7.67
C LYS A 335 6.96 18.03 6.96
N TYR A 336 6.00 18.94 7.03
CA TYR A 336 6.01 20.21 6.32
C TYR A 336 6.08 21.42 7.25
N ILE A 337 6.03 21.22 8.57
CA ILE A 337 6.15 22.29 9.57
C ILE A 337 7.62 22.60 9.85
N GLY A 338 8.11 23.69 9.27
CA GLY A 338 9.33 24.36 9.71
C GLY A 338 9.04 25.47 10.71
N LYS A 339 10.06 26.28 11.01
CA LYS A 339 9.93 27.39 11.96
C LYS A 339 8.94 28.46 11.48
N ASN A 340 8.95 28.76 10.17
CA ASN A 340 8.06 29.76 9.58
C ASN A 340 6.60 29.29 9.63
N GLU A 341 6.34 28.06 9.19
CA GLU A 341 5.00 27.47 9.21
C GLU A 341 4.47 27.32 10.64
N TRP A 342 5.35 27.00 11.60
CA TRP A 342 5.02 27.00 13.02
C TRP A 342 4.59 28.39 13.51
N ASP A 343 5.36 29.43 13.20
CA ASP A 343 5.08 30.78 13.67
C ASP A 343 3.79 31.34 13.05
N GLU A 344 3.50 31.01 11.78
CA GLU A 344 2.24 31.36 11.09
C GLU A 344 1.02 30.66 11.69
N ASN A 345 1.15 29.39 12.11
CA ASN A 345 0.04 28.57 12.62
C ASN A 345 0.13 28.34 14.14
N ARG A 346 0.87 29.20 14.85
CA ARG A 346 1.30 28.97 16.23
C ARG A 346 0.15 28.68 17.17
N GLU A 347 -0.94 29.43 17.04
CA GLU A 347 -2.08 29.31 17.94
C GLU A 347 -2.73 27.92 17.86
N ALA A 348 -3.02 27.46 16.64
CA ALA A 348 -3.61 26.15 16.40
C ALA A 348 -2.65 25.01 16.75
N LEU A 349 -1.40 25.08 16.29
CA LEU A 349 -0.39 24.04 16.54
C LEU A 349 -0.06 23.90 18.02
N SER A 350 -0.11 24.98 18.80
CA SER A 350 0.06 24.94 20.27
C SER A 350 -1.06 24.20 20.99
N ARG A 351 -2.23 24.02 20.36
CA ARG A 351 -3.33 23.17 20.88
C ARG A 351 -3.24 21.73 20.36
N ILE A 352 -2.81 21.56 19.10
CA ILE A 352 -2.73 20.26 18.44
C ILE A 352 -1.58 19.41 19.00
N VAL A 353 -0.35 19.94 19.02
CA VAL A 353 0.85 19.17 19.41
C VAL A 353 0.72 18.53 20.79
N PRO A 354 0.24 19.23 21.84
CA PRO A 354 0.09 18.63 23.17
C PRO A 354 -0.92 17.49 23.19
N ALA A 355 -1.97 17.53 22.37
CA ALA A 355 -2.93 16.43 22.28
C ALA A 355 -2.30 15.12 21.78
N PHE A 356 -1.14 15.20 21.10
CA PHE A 356 -0.37 14.06 20.65
C PHE A 356 0.83 13.75 21.52
N VAL A 357 1.43 14.75 22.17
CA VAL A 357 2.70 14.58 22.89
C VAL A 357 2.47 14.45 24.41
N GLU A 358 1.42 15.07 24.93
CA GLU A 358 1.10 15.11 26.36
C GLU A 358 -0.05 14.16 26.73
N SER A 359 0.32 13.00 27.28
CA SER A 359 -0.45 12.35 28.35
C SER A 359 0.37 12.11 29.61
N SER A 360 1.65 12.54 29.64
CA SER A 360 2.55 12.75 30.78
C SER A 360 3.94 13.12 30.25
N ASP A 361 4.87 13.60 31.10
CA ASP A 361 6.30 13.71 30.76
C ASP A 361 6.92 12.38 30.32
N TYR A 362 6.25 11.24 30.55
CA TYR A 362 6.64 9.91 30.04
C TYR A 362 6.02 9.60 28.67
N GLY A 363 4.92 10.26 28.27
CA GLY A 363 4.16 9.98 27.05
C GLY A 363 4.94 10.26 25.77
N PHE A 364 5.67 11.38 25.71
CA PHE A 364 6.53 11.71 24.57
C PHE A 364 7.62 10.64 24.35
N HIS A 365 8.20 10.13 25.45
CA HIS A 365 9.22 9.07 25.40
C HIS A 365 8.65 7.76 24.87
N THR A 366 7.48 7.34 25.35
CA THR A 366 6.83 6.11 24.87
C THR A 366 6.48 6.15 23.38
N LYS A 367 6.15 7.34 22.83
CA LYS A 367 5.84 7.52 21.40
C LYS A 367 7.06 7.57 20.50
N LEU A 368 8.24 7.91 21.01
CA LEU A 368 9.49 7.79 20.25
C LEU A 368 10.10 6.38 20.36
N GLY A 369 9.69 5.60 21.36
CA GLY A 369 10.02 4.18 21.49
C GLY A 369 9.12 3.24 20.68
N SER A 370 8.05 3.74 20.02
CA SER A 370 7.30 2.96 19.04
C SER A 370 8.10 2.79 17.73
N ASP A 371 7.65 1.89 16.84
CA ASP A 371 8.22 1.62 15.51
C ASP A 371 8.14 2.82 14.54
N LEU A 372 8.76 3.95 14.91
CA LEU A 372 8.95 5.13 14.05
C LEU A 372 10.33 5.08 13.39
N SER A 373 10.39 5.54 12.15
CA SER A 373 11.67 5.76 11.48
C SER A 373 12.49 6.88 12.14
N THR A 374 13.81 6.85 11.96
CA THR A 374 14.71 7.92 12.46
C THR A 374 14.26 9.31 12.00
N ASP A 375 13.84 9.46 10.75
CA ASP A 375 13.36 10.74 10.20
C ASP A 375 12.07 11.23 10.90
N GLU A 376 11.13 10.33 11.18
CA GLU A 376 9.91 10.65 11.92
C GLU A 376 10.21 11.07 13.36
N LYS A 377 11.15 10.39 14.03
CA LYS A 377 11.60 10.75 15.37
C LYS A 377 12.20 12.17 15.40
N VAL A 378 13.01 12.51 14.40
CA VAL A 378 13.63 13.84 14.27
C VAL A 378 12.58 14.92 14.03
N ARG A 379 11.62 14.69 13.12
CA ARG A 379 10.53 15.65 12.85
C ARG A 379 9.66 15.89 14.07
N LEU A 380 9.37 14.84 14.83
CA LEU A 380 8.61 14.95 16.06
C LEU A 380 9.38 15.75 17.13
N LEU A 381 10.68 15.48 17.30
CA LEU A 381 11.55 16.29 18.17
C LEU A 381 11.56 17.76 17.76
N ASN A 382 11.60 18.06 16.45
CA ASN A 382 11.62 19.43 15.93
C ASN A 382 10.34 20.19 16.29
N VAL A 383 9.17 19.59 16.07
CA VAL A 383 7.90 20.22 16.43
C VAL A 383 7.73 20.35 17.95
N VAL A 384 8.19 19.36 18.73
CA VAL A 384 8.20 19.46 20.20
C VAL A 384 9.15 20.55 20.67
N TYR A 385 10.29 20.75 20.02
CA TYR A 385 11.20 21.85 20.32
C TYR A 385 10.52 23.21 20.10
N PHE A 386 9.77 23.38 19.01
CA PHE A 386 9.03 24.62 18.76
C PHE A 386 7.91 24.88 19.79
N TYR A 387 7.22 23.82 20.23
CA TYR A 387 6.17 23.89 21.24
C TYR A 387 6.73 24.14 22.66
N SER A 388 7.65 23.28 23.11
CA SER A 388 8.25 23.29 24.43
C SER A 388 9.72 22.85 24.36
N PRO A 389 10.66 23.81 24.30
CA PRO A 389 12.10 23.53 24.38
C PRO A 389 12.47 22.72 25.63
N SER A 390 11.77 22.96 26.74
CA SER A 390 11.98 22.22 27.99
C SER A 390 11.62 20.73 27.87
N THR A 391 10.53 20.40 27.18
CA THR A 391 10.12 19.02 26.92
C THR A 391 11.10 18.34 25.97
N ALA A 392 11.57 19.02 24.93
CA ALA A 392 12.62 18.51 24.04
C ALA A 392 13.96 18.27 24.78
N LYS A 393 14.35 19.19 25.68
CA LYS A 393 15.54 19.03 26.52
C LYS A 393 15.41 17.84 27.47
N ASN A 394 14.31 17.76 28.20
CA ASN A 394 14.04 16.63 29.09
C ASN A 394 14.06 15.32 28.30
N HIS A 395 13.56 15.34 27.08
CA HIS A 395 13.54 14.19 26.21
C HIS A 395 14.94 13.63 25.94
N LEU A 396 15.80 14.48 25.38
CA LEU A 396 17.18 14.14 25.07
C LEU A 396 17.97 13.74 26.33
N ALA A 397 17.68 14.35 27.48
CA ALA A 397 18.30 13.99 28.74
C ALA A 397 17.93 12.57 29.18
N GLN A 398 16.65 12.15 29.09
CA GLN A 398 16.29 10.80 29.48
C GLN A 398 16.76 9.76 28.48
N LEU A 399 16.73 10.04 27.16
CA LEU A 399 17.32 9.12 26.18
C LEU A 399 18.82 8.91 26.45
N SER A 400 19.56 9.99 26.66
CA SER A 400 20.98 9.89 27.04
C SER A 400 21.17 9.11 28.34
N LYS A 401 20.30 9.29 29.34
CA LYS A 401 20.38 8.52 30.61
C LYS A 401 19.98 7.06 30.47
N ALA A 402 19.02 6.74 29.61
CA ALA A 402 18.64 5.36 29.35
C ALA A 402 19.83 4.59 28.77
N LEU A 403 20.59 5.23 27.87
CA LEU A 403 21.86 4.74 27.35
C LEU A 403 22.95 4.61 28.43
N ASP A 404 22.85 5.35 29.54
CA ASP A 404 23.76 5.22 30.69
C ASP A 404 23.41 4.00 31.58
N SER A 405 22.17 3.51 31.52
CA SER A 405 21.64 2.49 32.44
C SER A 405 21.69 1.04 31.90
N GLY A 406 22.14 0.83 30.66
CA GLY A 406 22.27 -0.48 30.01
C GLY A 406 22.75 -0.36 28.55
N LEU A 407 22.95 -1.49 27.85
CA LEU A 407 23.23 -1.49 26.40
C LEU A 407 22.05 -0.85 25.65
N PRO A 408 22.28 -0.01 24.62
CA PRO A 408 21.21 0.58 23.81
C PRO A 408 20.35 -0.51 23.19
N LEU A 409 19.01 -0.39 23.29
CA LEU A 409 18.09 -1.39 22.73
C LEU A 409 18.17 -1.45 21.20
N ALA A 410 18.57 -0.36 20.54
CA ALA A 410 18.76 -0.28 19.09
C ALA A 410 19.94 0.66 18.75
N PRO A 411 21.21 0.20 18.92
CA PRO A 411 22.40 1.05 18.81
C PRO A 411 22.51 1.79 17.48
N ASP A 412 22.11 1.14 16.38
CA ASP A 412 22.13 1.72 15.04
C ASP A 412 21.13 2.88 14.89
N SER A 413 19.87 2.68 15.30
CA SER A 413 18.83 3.71 15.21
C SER A 413 19.12 4.88 16.14
N ASP A 414 19.62 4.61 17.35
CA ASP A 414 19.99 5.64 18.32
C ASP A 414 21.18 6.46 17.81
N TYR A 415 22.19 5.81 17.24
CA TYR A 415 23.32 6.49 16.61
C TYR A 415 22.86 7.40 15.45
N GLU A 416 22.05 6.89 14.53
CA GLU A 416 21.52 7.70 13.41
C GLU A 416 20.69 8.88 13.89
N TYR A 417 19.90 8.68 14.95
CA TYR A 417 19.08 9.73 15.54
C TYR A 417 19.92 10.88 16.11
N PHE A 418 20.99 10.57 16.86
CA PHE A 418 21.86 11.57 17.47
C PHE A 418 22.86 12.21 16.50
N VAL A 419 23.23 11.52 15.41
CA VAL A 419 24.08 12.08 14.34
C VAL A 419 23.29 12.99 13.38
N ASN A 420 21.96 12.88 13.35
CA ASN A 420 21.13 13.80 12.59
C ASN A 420 21.48 15.26 12.94
N ILE A 421 21.63 16.11 11.91
CA ILE A 421 22.09 17.50 12.03
C ILE A 421 21.27 18.28 13.07
N PHE A 422 19.95 18.11 13.06
CA PHE A 422 19.05 18.82 13.96
C PHE A 422 19.20 18.32 15.40
N THR A 423 19.12 16.99 15.61
CA THR A 423 19.26 16.39 16.95
C THR A 423 20.62 16.70 17.57
N LYS A 424 21.70 16.60 16.78
CA LYS A 424 23.06 16.96 17.19
C LYS A 424 23.13 18.41 17.67
N ALA A 425 22.67 19.34 16.84
CA ALA A 425 22.72 20.76 17.16
C ALA A 425 21.93 21.06 18.44
N LEU A 426 20.74 20.48 18.58
CA LEU A 426 19.89 20.67 19.75
C LEU A 426 20.49 20.04 21.02
N PHE A 427 21.11 18.87 20.91
CA PHE A 427 21.78 18.22 22.03
C PHE A 427 22.98 19.05 22.52
N ILE A 428 23.83 19.51 21.60
CA ILE A 428 24.97 20.37 21.91
C ILE A 428 24.49 21.68 22.55
N GLU A 429 23.40 22.28 22.05
CA GLU A 429 22.80 23.49 22.63
C GLU A 429 22.41 23.28 24.11
N TYR A 430 21.83 22.12 24.45
CA TYR A 430 21.35 21.86 25.81
C TYR A 430 22.38 21.33 26.79
N PHE A 431 23.34 20.54 26.32
CA PHE A 431 24.26 19.76 27.17
C PHE A 431 25.74 20.04 26.90
N GLY A 432 26.07 20.75 25.83
CA GLY A 432 27.44 21.09 25.43
C GLY A 432 28.11 20.03 24.56
N ASP A 433 29.18 20.45 23.88
CA ASP A 433 29.94 19.63 22.92
C ASP A 433 30.61 18.44 23.60
N ASP A 434 31.24 18.64 24.77
CA ASP A 434 31.88 17.57 25.54
C ASP A 434 30.90 16.45 25.93
N ALA A 435 29.64 16.79 26.20
CA ALA A 435 28.61 15.80 26.54
C ALA A 435 28.16 15.04 25.29
N TYR A 436 28.05 15.72 24.15
CA TYR A 436 27.75 15.12 22.87
C TYR A 436 28.84 14.16 22.42
N ASP A 437 30.11 14.54 22.50
CA ASP A 437 31.24 13.68 22.13
C ASP A 437 31.25 12.39 22.96
N ARG A 438 31.03 12.49 24.28
CA ARG A 438 30.88 11.31 25.15
C ARG A 438 29.69 10.45 24.76
N LEU A 439 28.56 11.04 24.39
CA LEU A 439 27.38 10.29 23.94
C LEU A 439 27.69 9.53 22.64
N ILE A 440 28.25 10.21 21.64
CA ILE A 440 28.54 9.63 20.33
C ILE A 440 29.61 8.55 20.40
N SER A 441 30.71 8.76 21.15
CA SER A 441 31.71 7.70 21.34
C SER A 441 31.09 6.43 21.91
N ARG A 442 30.21 6.56 22.90
CA ARG A 442 29.53 5.40 23.50
C ARG A 442 28.55 4.72 22.55
N LEU A 443 27.80 5.50 21.77
CA LEU A 443 26.90 4.95 20.76
C LEU A 443 27.68 4.24 19.64
N LEU A 444 28.85 4.77 19.25
CA LEU A 444 29.75 4.14 18.30
C LEU A 444 30.31 2.83 18.84
N ASP A 445 30.78 2.81 20.09
CA ASP A 445 31.27 1.60 20.73
C ASP A 445 30.17 0.53 20.81
N ALA A 446 28.96 0.92 21.23
CA ALA A 446 27.81 0.02 21.28
C ALA A 446 27.40 -0.48 19.90
N LYS A 447 27.46 0.37 18.87
CA LYS A 447 27.19 -0.01 17.49
C LYS A 447 28.23 -1.00 16.97
N HIS A 448 29.52 -0.76 17.17
CA HIS A 448 30.57 -1.68 16.76
C HIS A 448 30.45 -3.02 17.48
N GLU A 449 30.10 -3.01 18.76
CA GLU A 449 29.88 -4.25 19.50
C GLU A 449 28.65 -5.00 18.97
N HIS A 450 27.56 -4.30 18.64
CA HIS A 450 26.40 -4.88 17.99
C HIS A 450 26.73 -5.51 16.63
N GLU A 451 27.47 -4.81 15.77
CA GLU A 451 27.94 -5.34 14.47
C GLU A 451 28.80 -6.59 14.64
N ARG A 452 29.70 -6.60 15.64
CA ARG A 452 30.52 -7.77 15.98
C ARG A 452 29.67 -8.93 16.43
N LEU A 453 28.68 -8.70 17.30
CA LEU A 453 27.75 -9.73 17.76
C LEU A 453 26.88 -10.28 16.63
N ALA A 454 26.40 -9.43 15.73
CA ALA A 454 25.62 -9.85 14.57
C ALA A 454 26.45 -10.73 13.62
N LEU A 455 27.71 -10.34 13.36
CA LEU A 455 28.65 -11.14 12.56
C LEU A 455 28.96 -12.48 13.23
N PHE A 456 29.21 -12.47 14.54
CA PHE A 456 29.43 -13.67 15.34
C PHE A 456 28.22 -14.62 15.28
N SER A 457 27.02 -14.10 15.54
CA SER A 457 25.76 -14.85 15.47
C SER A 457 25.49 -15.42 14.08
N SER A 458 25.75 -14.65 13.02
CA SER A 458 25.62 -15.14 11.64
C SER A 458 26.57 -16.31 11.34
N ARG A 459 27.80 -16.28 11.87
CA ARG A 459 28.75 -17.40 11.71
C ARG A 459 28.25 -18.66 12.41
N ALA A 460 27.72 -18.53 13.63
CA ALA A 460 27.15 -19.64 14.37
C ALA A 460 25.91 -20.21 13.66
N SER A 461 24.98 -19.35 13.25
CA SER A 461 23.76 -19.73 12.52
C SER A 461 24.07 -20.50 11.23
N ARG A 462 25.03 -20.06 10.41
CA ARG A 462 25.44 -20.78 9.18
C ARG A 462 26.02 -22.18 9.46
N LYS A 463 26.70 -22.37 10.59
CA LYS A 463 27.19 -23.69 11.00
C LYS A 463 26.03 -24.56 11.48
N PHE A 464 25.15 -24.00 12.31
CA PHE A 464 23.98 -24.72 12.80
C PHE A 464 23.05 -25.17 11.67
N GLU A 465 22.81 -24.33 10.66
CA GLU A 465 21.94 -24.68 9.53
C GLU A 465 22.47 -25.88 8.72
N LYS A 466 23.80 -26.01 8.59
CA LYS A 466 24.40 -27.19 7.96
C LYS A 466 24.19 -28.45 8.80
N LEU A 467 24.28 -28.33 10.12
CA LEU A 467 24.04 -29.43 11.04
C LEU A 467 22.55 -29.83 11.09
N ARG A 468 21.65 -28.85 10.99
CA ARG A 468 20.19 -29.03 11.09
C ARG A 468 19.66 -30.05 10.09
N LEU A 469 20.22 -30.11 8.89
CA LEU A 469 19.85 -31.11 7.87
C LEU A 469 20.11 -32.55 8.37
N SER A 470 21.22 -32.79 9.05
CA SER A 470 21.55 -34.09 9.65
C SER A 470 20.69 -34.40 10.88
N LEU A 471 20.37 -33.40 11.70
CA LEU A 471 19.44 -33.59 12.83
C LEU A 471 18.04 -33.99 12.32
N SER A 472 17.58 -33.34 11.24
CA SER A 472 16.27 -33.61 10.65
C SER A 472 16.13 -35.01 10.02
N SER A 473 17.23 -35.67 9.64
CA SER A 473 17.15 -37.03 9.11
C SER A 473 16.83 -38.04 10.21
N ILE A 474 17.36 -37.84 11.42
CA ILE A 474 17.05 -38.66 12.60
C ILE A 474 15.60 -38.42 13.06
N GLU A 475 15.16 -37.16 13.05
CA GLU A 475 13.77 -36.80 13.37
C GLU A 475 12.76 -37.44 12.41
N LYS A 476 13.04 -37.43 11.09
CA LYS A 476 12.16 -38.02 10.07
C LYS A 476 11.97 -39.54 10.20
N ILE A 477 12.93 -40.25 10.80
CA ILE A 477 12.79 -41.70 11.06
C ILE A 477 11.74 -41.96 12.15
N GLY A 478 11.58 -41.03 13.10
CA GLY A 478 10.48 -41.07 14.07
C GLY A 478 9.11 -40.75 13.47
N TYR A 479 9.07 -40.02 12.36
CA TYR A 479 7.87 -39.70 11.57
C TYR A 479 7.62 -40.72 10.45
N ASP A 480 7.69 -42.02 10.77
CA ASP A 480 7.18 -43.03 9.84
C ASP A 480 5.67 -42.83 9.70
N ILE A 481 5.25 -42.19 8.60
CA ILE A 481 3.85 -41.87 8.24
C ILE A 481 2.96 -43.14 8.25
N SER A 482 3.56 -44.34 8.29
CA SER A 482 2.87 -45.61 8.39
C SER A 482 2.49 -46.07 9.80
N LYS A 483 2.97 -45.42 10.89
CA LYS A 483 2.61 -45.75 12.27
C LYS A 483 1.87 -44.56 12.92
N PRO A 484 0.59 -44.70 13.30
CA PRO A 484 -0.15 -43.62 13.93
C PRO A 484 0.45 -43.28 15.30
N LEU A 485 0.71 -41.99 15.53
CA LEU A 485 1.09 -41.42 16.83
C LEU A 485 0.00 -41.76 17.86
N ASN A 486 0.31 -42.65 18.79
CA ASN A 486 -0.56 -42.95 19.93
C ASN A 486 0.02 -42.24 21.17
N PHE A 487 -0.44 -41.01 21.40
CA PHE A 487 0.02 -40.15 22.49
C PHE A 487 -0.32 -40.68 23.89
N ASP A 488 -1.20 -41.68 24.01
CA ASP A 488 -1.71 -42.18 25.30
C ASP A 488 -0.80 -43.18 26.03
N GLN A 489 0.38 -43.54 25.49
CA GLN A 489 1.27 -44.54 26.11
C GLN A 489 2.63 -44.03 26.62
N PHE A 490 2.96 -42.74 26.45
CA PHE A 490 4.30 -42.25 26.78
C PHE A 490 4.53 -41.91 28.25
N PHE A 491 3.47 -41.71 29.03
CA PHE A 491 3.59 -41.45 30.46
C PHE A 491 3.23 -42.72 31.23
N LEU A 492 4.23 -43.27 31.94
CA LEU A 492 4.16 -44.38 32.90
C LEU A 492 4.49 -45.78 32.36
N SER A 493 5.76 -46.03 32.05
CA SER A 493 6.37 -47.33 32.39
C SER A 493 7.85 -47.19 32.71
N GLU A 494 8.17 -47.20 34.00
CA GLU A 494 9.50 -47.50 34.52
C GLU A 494 9.88 -48.96 34.14
N SER A 495 10.38 -49.19 32.94
CA SER A 495 11.29 -50.33 32.63
C SER A 495 11.66 -50.37 31.15
N GLU A 496 12.96 -50.48 30.92
CA GLU A 496 13.63 -51.05 29.74
C GLU A 496 13.79 -50.14 28.50
N ASP A 497 14.94 -49.46 28.52
CA ASP A 497 15.87 -49.16 27.43
C ASP A 497 15.77 -50.09 26.21
N LEU A 498 14.79 -49.87 25.35
CA LEU A 498 14.84 -50.23 23.95
C LEU A 498 14.46 -49.01 23.12
N GLN A 499 15.34 -48.00 23.17
CA GLN A 499 15.30 -46.94 22.17
C GLN A 499 15.55 -47.54 20.80
N ASP A 500 14.54 -47.37 19.95
CA ASP A 500 14.45 -47.70 18.53
C ASP A 500 15.81 -47.94 17.88
N GLU A 501 16.16 -49.22 17.67
CA GLU A 501 17.44 -49.62 17.09
C GLU A 501 17.69 -48.91 15.73
N GLU A 502 16.62 -48.54 15.03
CA GLU A 502 16.70 -47.78 13.77
C GLU A 502 17.22 -46.35 13.98
N GLY A 503 16.80 -45.68 15.05
CA GLY A 503 17.31 -44.37 15.43
C GLY A 503 18.78 -44.41 15.82
N ILE A 504 19.20 -45.44 16.56
CA ILE A 504 20.61 -45.67 16.92
C ILE A 504 21.45 -45.95 15.66
N ARG A 505 20.99 -46.83 14.77
CA ARG A 505 21.67 -47.14 13.50
C ARG A 505 21.79 -45.90 12.60
N GLU A 506 20.75 -45.07 12.53
CA GLU A 506 20.82 -43.82 11.78
C GLU A 506 21.77 -42.82 12.44
N LEU A 507 21.75 -42.69 13.77
CA LEU A 507 22.69 -41.85 14.50
C LEU A 507 24.13 -42.28 14.19
N GLU A 508 24.46 -43.56 14.29
CA GLU A 508 25.78 -44.10 13.93
C GLU A 508 26.17 -43.78 12.48
N ARG A 509 25.22 -43.82 11.54
CA ARG A 509 25.44 -43.46 10.13
C ARG A 509 25.68 -41.97 9.91
N GLN A 510 24.96 -41.12 10.65
CA GLN A 510 25.02 -39.65 10.51
C GLN A 510 26.14 -39.02 11.33
N LEU A 511 26.60 -39.67 12.40
CA LEU A 511 27.57 -39.14 13.33
C LEU A 511 28.87 -38.63 12.65
N PRO A 512 29.47 -39.35 11.68
CA PRO A 512 30.62 -38.83 10.94
C PRO A 512 30.34 -37.56 10.13
N ILE A 513 29.13 -37.43 9.56
CA ILE A 513 28.69 -36.26 8.79
C ILE A 513 28.43 -35.07 9.73
N MET A 514 27.77 -35.34 10.85
CA MET A 514 27.52 -34.35 11.91
C MET A 514 28.83 -33.80 12.47
N LEU A 515 29.81 -34.67 12.75
CA LEU A 515 31.15 -34.27 13.19
C LEU A 515 31.80 -33.28 12.22
N GLU A 516 31.73 -33.53 10.91
CA GLU A 516 32.25 -32.59 9.91
C GLU A 516 31.56 -31.23 9.94
N HIS A 517 30.26 -31.18 10.23
CA HIS A 517 29.48 -29.96 10.32
C HIS A 517 29.72 -29.17 11.61
N VAL A 518 30.07 -29.84 12.70
CA VAL A 518 30.39 -29.16 13.96
C VAL A 518 31.85 -28.72 14.04
N ARG A 519 32.78 -29.22 13.21
CA ARG A 519 34.20 -28.81 13.22
C ARG A 519 34.39 -27.28 13.36
N GLY A 520 35.28 -26.90 14.28
CA GLY A 520 35.58 -25.48 14.58
C GLY A 520 34.53 -24.77 15.44
N TRP A 521 33.54 -25.47 16.00
CA TRP A 521 32.61 -24.89 16.99
C TRP A 521 33.33 -24.43 18.27
N LYS A 522 34.45 -25.06 18.64
CA LYS A 522 35.24 -24.65 19.81
C LYS A 522 35.80 -23.24 19.68
N GLU A 523 36.11 -22.78 18.46
CA GLU A 523 36.51 -21.39 18.22
C GLU A 523 35.39 -20.41 18.58
N ILE A 524 34.13 -20.77 18.29
CA ILE A 524 32.94 -19.99 18.65
C ILE A 524 32.70 -20.03 20.15
N ALA A 525 32.83 -21.20 20.78
CA ALA A 525 32.60 -21.37 22.20
C ALA A 525 33.72 -20.77 23.08
N ASN A 526 34.90 -20.50 22.49
CA ASN A 526 36.02 -19.83 23.15
C ASN A 526 36.15 -18.35 22.75
N ASP A 527 35.27 -17.84 21.89
CA ASP A 527 35.26 -16.43 21.51
C ASP A 527 34.88 -15.56 22.72
N GLU A 528 35.61 -14.46 22.92
CA GLU A 528 35.36 -13.52 24.01
C GLU A 528 33.94 -12.93 23.93
N LEU A 529 33.41 -12.72 22.71
CA LEU A 529 32.05 -12.23 22.49
C LEU A 529 31.00 -13.21 23.03
N TRP A 530 31.21 -14.51 22.88
CA TRP A 530 30.31 -15.48 23.48
C TRP A 530 30.29 -15.36 25.00
N TRP A 531 31.46 -15.31 25.63
CA TRP A 531 31.56 -15.22 27.09
C TRP A 531 30.97 -13.93 27.67
N ASN A 532 31.13 -12.81 26.96
CA ASN A 532 30.61 -11.52 27.40
C ASN A 532 29.07 -11.44 27.33
N PHE A 533 28.43 -12.17 26.40
CA PHE A 533 27.01 -12.02 26.11
C PHE A 533 26.16 -13.29 26.35
N LYS A 534 26.78 -14.42 26.69
CA LYS A 534 26.08 -15.65 27.11
C LYS A 534 25.17 -15.36 28.31
N GLY A 535 23.90 -15.75 28.21
CA GLY A 535 22.87 -15.55 29.22
C GLY A 535 22.22 -14.17 29.20
N THR A 536 22.59 -13.29 28.27
CA THR A 536 21.98 -11.96 28.12
C THR A 536 20.88 -11.96 27.06
N SER A 537 20.10 -10.88 26.96
CA SER A 537 19.10 -10.70 25.90
C SER A 537 19.71 -10.60 24.48
N TRP A 538 21.03 -10.43 24.37
CA TRP A 538 21.77 -10.31 23.11
C TRP A 538 22.34 -11.65 22.64
N GLU A 539 22.17 -12.70 23.43
CA GLU A 539 22.65 -14.02 23.08
C GLU A 539 21.87 -14.58 21.87
N SER A 540 22.60 -14.98 20.82
CA SER A 540 21.98 -15.72 19.71
C SER A 540 21.63 -17.14 20.16
N TYR A 541 20.35 -17.47 20.06
CA TYR A 541 19.86 -18.81 20.39
C TYR A 541 20.54 -19.88 19.51
N GLU A 542 20.82 -19.59 18.23
CA GLU A 542 21.52 -20.50 17.32
C GLU A 542 22.95 -20.80 17.77
N THR A 543 23.61 -19.84 18.42
CA THR A 543 24.96 -20.03 18.96
C THR A 543 24.94 -21.04 20.10
N ARG A 544 24.02 -20.88 21.06
CA ARG A 544 23.85 -21.84 22.16
C ARG A 544 23.49 -23.22 21.63
N THR A 545 22.54 -23.28 20.70
CA THR A 545 22.09 -24.54 20.09
C THR A 545 23.21 -25.25 19.36
N LEU A 546 24.04 -24.53 18.59
CA LEU A 546 25.24 -25.07 17.96
C LEU A 546 26.21 -25.68 18.97
N ILE A 547 26.50 -24.95 20.06
CA ILE A 547 27.45 -25.40 21.10
C ILE A 547 26.91 -26.65 21.81
N LEU A 548 25.62 -26.65 22.17
CA LEU A 548 24.94 -27.80 22.77
C LEU A 548 24.98 -29.03 21.86
N SER A 549 24.55 -28.89 20.60
CA SER A 549 24.55 -29.99 19.64
C SER A 549 25.97 -30.51 19.40
N ALA A 550 26.96 -29.62 19.27
CA ALA A 550 28.35 -30.01 19.05
C ALA A 550 28.96 -30.78 20.23
N CYS A 551 28.70 -30.36 21.47
CA CYS A 551 29.12 -31.10 22.66
C CYS A 551 28.53 -32.51 22.66
N LEU A 552 27.23 -32.66 22.35
CA LEU A 552 26.57 -33.96 22.32
C LEU A 552 27.10 -34.86 21.20
N ILE A 553 27.34 -34.31 20.01
CA ILE A 553 27.86 -35.04 18.85
C ILE A 553 29.29 -35.53 19.10
N GLU A 554 30.17 -34.67 19.64
CA GLU A 554 31.54 -35.07 20.00
C GLU A 554 31.52 -36.11 21.13
N LEU A 555 30.67 -35.94 22.16
CA LEU A 555 30.51 -36.92 23.23
C LEU A 555 30.07 -38.28 22.71
N ALA A 556 29.05 -38.33 21.83
CA ALA A 556 28.60 -39.57 21.20
C ALA A 556 29.70 -40.22 20.33
N SER A 557 30.63 -39.42 19.81
CA SER A 557 31.76 -39.91 19.00
C SER A 557 32.99 -40.32 19.83
N GLY A 558 32.97 -40.11 21.15
CA GLY A 558 34.14 -40.32 22.02
C GLY A 558 35.22 -39.24 21.89
N GLU A 559 34.92 -38.08 21.30
CA GLU A 559 35.86 -36.97 21.17
C GLU A 559 35.78 -36.01 22.36
N ASN A 560 36.95 -35.65 22.91
CA ASN A 560 37.12 -34.62 23.96
C ASN A 560 36.15 -34.76 25.15
N THR A 561 35.95 -35.99 25.62
CA THR A 561 34.89 -36.35 26.57
C THR A 561 34.92 -35.50 27.85
N GLU A 562 36.09 -35.26 28.44
CA GLU A 562 36.21 -34.48 29.69
C GLU A 562 35.82 -33.01 29.48
N GLU A 563 36.41 -32.33 28.48
CA GLU A 563 36.13 -30.94 28.14
C GLU A 563 34.66 -30.72 27.78
N ASN A 564 34.09 -31.61 26.96
CA ASN A 564 32.70 -31.51 26.53
C ASN A 564 31.71 -31.82 27.66
N SER A 565 32.06 -32.71 28.58
CA SER A 565 31.24 -32.97 29.78
C SER A 565 31.19 -31.75 30.69
N GLU A 566 32.34 -31.13 30.96
CA GLU A 566 32.41 -29.92 31.79
C GLU A 566 31.62 -28.76 31.15
N ARG A 567 31.80 -28.54 29.85
CA ARG A 567 31.11 -27.47 29.13
C ARG A 567 29.60 -27.70 29.05
N LEU A 568 29.16 -28.93 28.79
CA LEU A 568 27.75 -29.30 28.81
C LEU A 568 27.15 -29.08 30.20
N TYR A 569 27.84 -29.48 31.27
CA TYR A 569 27.41 -29.22 32.64
C TYR A 569 27.21 -27.73 32.90
N GLN A 570 28.17 -26.87 32.53
CA GLN A 570 28.07 -25.43 32.71
C GLN A 570 26.86 -24.83 31.96
N ILE A 571 26.62 -25.24 30.72
CA ILE A 571 25.50 -24.72 29.91
C ILE A 571 24.16 -25.15 30.49
N LEU A 572 24.03 -26.39 30.98
CA LEU A 572 22.77 -26.90 31.53
C LEU A 572 22.32 -26.20 32.82
N GLN A 573 23.22 -25.52 33.54
CA GLN A 573 22.86 -24.73 34.72
C GLN A 573 22.25 -23.36 34.36
N GLU A 574 22.28 -22.96 33.09
CA GLU A 574 21.85 -21.63 32.68
C GLU A 574 20.36 -21.60 32.30
N PRO A 575 19.58 -20.62 32.79
CA PRO A 575 18.13 -20.53 32.53
C PRO A 575 17.75 -20.52 31.04
N GLN A 576 18.59 -19.91 30.20
CA GLN A 576 18.38 -19.74 28.76
C GLN A 576 18.49 -21.05 27.97
N THR A 577 19.01 -22.12 28.60
CA THR A 577 19.20 -23.41 27.94
C THR A 577 17.88 -24.09 27.59
N LYS A 578 16.83 -23.89 28.40
CA LYS A 578 15.49 -24.45 28.15
C LYS A 578 14.94 -24.04 26.78
N SER A 579 15.05 -22.76 26.43
CA SER A 579 14.59 -22.22 25.13
C SER A 579 15.42 -22.68 23.93
N SER A 580 16.69 -23.05 24.13
CA SER A 580 17.53 -23.55 23.03
C SER A 580 17.32 -25.04 22.76
N LEU A 581 16.92 -25.82 23.77
CA LEU A 581 16.65 -27.25 23.60
C LEU A 581 15.48 -27.51 22.66
N THR A 582 14.44 -26.68 22.67
CA THR A 582 13.29 -26.80 21.74
C THR A 582 13.68 -26.55 20.27
N SER A 583 14.87 -25.99 20.01
CA SER A 583 15.42 -25.82 18.66
C SER A 583 16.18 -27.05 18.14
N ILE A 584 16.40 -28.07 18.98
CA ILE A 584 17.05 -29.34 18.63
C ILE A 584 15.99 -30.43 18.67
N PRO A 585 15.76 -31.21 17.60
CA PRO A 585 14.71 -32.23 17.61
C PRO A 585 14.74 -33.13 18.85
N GLU A 586 13.62 -33.26 19.55
CA GLU A 586 13.48 -34.07 20.78
C GLU A 586 14.01 -35.50 20.56
N ARG A 587 13.63 -36.10 19.44
CA ARG A 587 14.08 -37.45 19.06
C ARG A 587 15.60 -37.56 18.93
N PHE A 588 16.28 -36.53 18.45
CA PHE A 588 17.73 -36.50 18.41
C PHE A 588 18.32 -36.46 19.83
N LEU A 589 17.80 -35.57 20.68
CA LEU A 589 18.24 -35.45 22.08
C LEU A 589 18.07 -36.77 22.84
N ASP A 590 16.97 -37.47 22.64
CA ASP A 590 16.71 -38.78 23.24
C ASP A 590 17.70 -39.84 22.76
N THR A 591 17.83 -39.94 21.42
CA THR A 591 18.66 -40.97 20.76
C THR A 591 20.12 -40.78 21.14
N ILE A 592 20.63 -39.54 21.08
CA ILE A 592 22.02 -39.26 21.42
C ILE A 592 22.30 -39.44 22.91
N SER A 593 21.35 -39.08 23.77
CA SER A 593 21.49 -39.27 25.22
C SER A 593 21.57 -40.75 25.59
N SER A 594 20.77 -41.61 24.95
CA SER A 594 20.83 -43.05 25.19
C SER A 594 22.05 -43.70 24.57
N PHE A 595 22.45 -43.25 23.40
CA PHE A 595 23.70 -43.68 22.80
C PHE A 595 24.88 -43.42 23.74
N ILE A 596 25.00 -42.20 24.29
CA ILE A 596 26.03 -41.85 25.27
C ILE A 596 25.89 -42.69 26.55
N THR A 597 24.67 -42.87 27.06
CA THR A 597 24.42 -43.66 28.28
C THR A 597 24.87 -45.13 28.11
N ASN A 598 24.62 -45.71 26.94
CA ASN A 598 24.95 -47.10 26.64
C ASN A 598 26.44 -47.29 26.32
N SER A 599 27.04 -46.35 25.60
CA SER A 599 28.45 -46.41 25.19
C SER A 599 29.43 -45.98 26.27
N MET A 600 29.01 -45.15 27.25
CA MET A 600 29.86 -44.58 28.29
C MET A 600 29.32 -44.84 29.72
N ASN A 601 28.75 -46.02 29.95
CA ASN A 601 28.10 -46.40 31.22
C ASN A 601 29.03 -46.42 32.46
N GLU A 602 30.35 -46.40 32.27
CA GLU A 602 31.33 -46.36 33.36
C GLU A 602 31.60 -44.92 33.88
N ASN A 603 31.25 -43.88 33.12
CA ASN A 603 31.48 -42.48 33.51
C ASN A 603 30.28 -41.91 34.30
N LYS A 604 30.34 -42.06 35.64
CA LYS A 604 29.26 -41.63 36.55
C LYS A 604 28.93 -40.14 36.49
N GLU A 605 29.91 -39.28 36.22
CA GLU A 605 29.71 -37.83 36.14
C GLU A 605 28.98 -37.45 34.86
N LEU A 606 29.40 -38.00 33.72
CA LEU A 606 28.71 -37.80 32.43
C LEU A 606 27.27 -38.33 32.49
N LEU A 607 27.04 -39.49 33.11
CA LEU A 607 25.69 -40.03 33.29
C LEU A 607 24.77 -39.09 34.10
N ALA A 608 25.30 -38.40 35.11
CA ALA A 608 24.53 -37.42 35.87
C ALA A 608 24.19 -36.17 35.02
N ILE A 609 25.12 -35.73 34.18
CA ILE A 609 24.93 -34.62 33.24
C ILE A 609 23.85 -34.97 32.20
N ILE A 610 23.93 -36.15 31.59
CA ILE A 610 22.95 -36.61 30.59
C ILE A 610 21.55 -36.80 31.21
N LYS A 611 21.46 -37.28 32.46
CA LYS A 611 20.18 -37.32 33.18
C LYS A 611 19.59 -35.93 33.40
N THR A 612 20.43 -34.96 33.71
CA THR A 612 20.02 -33.56 33.88
C THR A 612 19.52 -32.98 32.55
N LEU A 613 20.24 -33.23 31.44
CA LEU A 613 19.81 -32.85 30.10
C LEU A 613 18.41 -33.41 29.77
N ARG A 614 18.18 -34.72 29.98
CA ARG A 614 16.87 -35.34 29.72
C ARG A 614 15.74 -34.68 30.53
N SER A 615 15.95 -34.47 31.82
CA SER A 615 14.97 -33.82 32.68
C SER A 615 14.60 -32.40 32.20
N ILE A 616 15.60 -31.61 31.77
CA ILE A 616 15.35 -30.25 31.27
C ILE A 616 14.67 -30.29 29.90
N THR A 617 15.02 -31.25 29.03
CA THR A 617 14.38 -31.44 27.72
C THR A 617 12.89 -31.78 27.88
N GLU A 618 12.55 -32.74 28.76
CA GLU A 618 11.16 -33.11 29.05
C GLU A 618 10.35 -31.89 29.54
N GLU A 619 10.91 -31.10 30.44
CA GLU A 619 10.29 -29.87 30.94
C GLU A 619 10.15 -28.79 29.85
N ALA A 620 11.13 -28.69 28.93
CA ALA A 620 11.14 -27.72 27.84
C ALA A 620 10.05 -28.01 26.79
N TYR A 621 9.93 -29.27 26.38
CA TYR A 621 8.96 -29.70 25.38
C TYR A 621 7.54 -29.75 25.94
N SER A 622 7.35 -30.17 27.20
CA SER A 622 6.04 -30.10 27.86
C SER A 622 5.51 -28.67 27.97
N ASP A 623 6.37 -27.69 28.28
CA ASP A 623 5.97 -26.28 28.31
C ASP A 623 5.68 -25.73 26.92
N HIS A 624 6.45 -26.16 25.91
CA HIS A 624 6.25 -25.73 24.52
C HIS A 624 4.91 -26.24 23.96
N ASP A 625 4.59 -27.51 24.19
CA ASP A 625 3.34 -28.12 23.75
C ASP A 625 2.11 -27.53 24.45
N ALA A 626 2.24 -27.06 25.69
CA ALA A 626 1.17 -26.38 26.42
C ALA A 626 0.89 -24.95 25.91
N LEU A 627 1.83 -24.34 25.18
CA LEU A 627 1.71 -23.00 24.59
C LEU A 627 1.12 -23.01 23.16
N LEU A 628 1.19 -24.15 22.47
CA LEU A 628 0.61 -24.39 21.15
C LEU A 628 -0.88 -24.80 21.28
#